data_AF-A0A5P8AUK6-F1
#
_entry.id   AF-A0A5P8AUK6-F1
#
_cell.length_a   1.000
_cell.length_b   1.000
_cell.length_c   1.000
_cell.angle_alpha   90.00
_cell.angle_beta   90.00
_cell.angle_gamma   90.00
#
_symmetry.space_group_name_H-M   'P 1'
#
loop_
_entity.id
_entity.type
_entity.pdbx_description
1 polymer ?
#
loop_
_entity_poly.entity_id
_entity_poly.type
_entity_poly.pdbx_seq_one_letter_code
_entity_poly.pdbx_strand_id
1 'polypeptide(L)'
;MDMYKSSLFIKYQKKYKHKYGIDIKDYIKPKILNVNFKDFEQAHLTSKQLEVINNIEKHNQTKIILCGGIASGKTFLACYLFLKILLKG
;
A
#
# COMPACT_ATOMS: atom_id res chain seq x y z
N MET A 1 -2.49 -9.87 -11.16
CA MET A 1 -3.84 -10.08 -11.76
C MET A 1 -4.46 -8.71 -11.96
N ASP A 2 -4.82 -8.32 -13.19
CA ASP A 2 -5.29 -6.97 -13.49
C ASP A 2 -6.71 -6.75 -12.93
N MET A 3 -6.81 -6.08 -11.78
CA MET A 3 -8.07 -5.83 -11.06
C MET A 3 -9.13 -5.18 -11.97
N TYR A 4 -8.71 -4.35 -12.93
CA TYR A 4 -9.58 -3.64 -13.88
C TYR A 4 -10.18 -4.56 -14.96
N LYS A 5 -9.64 -5.77 -15.12
CA LYS A 5 -10.16 -6.80 -16.03
C LYS A 5 -11.06 -7.82 -15.33
N SER A 6 -11.25 -7.71 -14.01
CA SER A 6 -12.14 -8.62 -13.29
C SER A 6 -13.60 -8.45 -13.71
N SER A 7 -14.34 -9.56 -13.79
CA SER A 7 -15.77 -9.56 -14.15
C SER A 7 -16.61 -8.74 -13.17
N LEU A 8 -16.23 -8.76 -11.89
CA LEU A 8 -16.84 -7.93 -10.83
C LEU A 8 -16.63 -6.43 -11.10
N PHE A 9 -15.40 -6.00 -11.37
CA PHE A 9 -15.10 -4.61 -11.65
C PHE A 9 -15.90 -4.11 -12.87
N ILE A 10 -15.92 -4.87 -13.97
CA ILE A 10 -16.66 -4.51 -15.20
C ILE A 10 -18.17 -4.39 -14.92
N LYS A 11 -18.75 -5.31 -14.12
CA LYS A 11 -20.17 -5.28 -13.75
C LYS A 11 -20.52 -3.99 -12.99
N TYR A 12 -19.71 -3.64 -11.99
CA TYR A 12 -19.97 -2.44 -11.17
C TYR A 12 -19.64 -1.14 -11.90
N GLN A 13 -18.59 -1.11 -12.72
CA GLN A 13 -18.27 0.01 -13.60
C GLN A 13 -19.45 0.36 -14.50
N LYS A 14 -20.05 -0.63 -15.17
CA LYS A 14 -21.24 -0.43 -16.02
C LYS A 14 -22.42 0.12 -15.25
N LYS A 15 -22.70 -0.43 -14.06
CA LYS A 15 -23.81 0.03 -13.20
C LYS A 15 -23.60 1.48 -12.75
N TYR A 16 -22.38 1.84 -12.39
CA TYR A 16 -22.02 3.20 -11.98
C TYR A 16 -22.14 4.19 -13.14
N LYS A 17 -21.60 3.82 -14.32
CA LYS A 17 -21.69 4.64 -15.54
C LYS A 17 -23.13 4.88 -15.97
N HIS A 18 -23.99 3.86 -15.89
CA HIS A 18 -25.41 4.02 -16.19
C HIS A 18 -26.12 4.95 -15.22
N LYS A 19 -25.79 4.87 -13.92
CA LYS A 19 -26.45 5.68 -12.87
C LYS A 19 -25.99 7.14 -12.86
N TYR A 20 -24.72 7.40 -13.11
CA TYR A 20 -24.12 8.73 -12.89
C TYR A 20 -23.55 9.37 -14.15
N GLY A 21 -23.57 8.69 -15.30
CA GLY A 21 -22.97 9.18 -16.55
C GLY A 21 -21.43 9.23 -16.53
N ILE A 22 -20.81 8.78 -15.43
CA ILE A 22 -19.37 8.88 -15.19
C ILE A 22 -18.74 7.50 -15.34
N ASP A 23 -17.71 7.39 -16.18
CA ASP A 23 -16.90 6.18 -16.24
C ASP A 23 -15.80 6.23 -15.18
N ILE A 24 -15.94 5.42 -14.13
CA ILE A 24 -14.97 5.42 -13.02
C ILE A 24 -13.56 5.07 -13.51
N LYS A 25 -13.42 4.34 -14.62
CA LYS A 25 -12.11 4.01 -15.21
C LYS A 25 -11.31 5.25 -15.61
N ASP A 26 -11.98 6.35 -15.95
CA ASP A 26 -11.31 7.61 -16.33
C ASP A 26 -10.60 8.26 -15.12
N TYR A 27 -11.09 7.99 -13.90
CA TYR A 27 -10.55 8.49 -12.65
C TYR A 27 -9.55 7.54 -11.99
N ILE A 28 -9.61 6.26 -12.34
CA ILE A 28 -8.71 5.23 -11.81
C ILE A 28 -7.53 4.97 -12.77
N LYS A 29 -7.21 5.91 -13.68
CA LYS A 29 -5.98 5.77 -14.49
C LYS A 29 -4.82 5.48 -13.53
N PRO A 30 -4.11 4.34 -13.68
CA PRO A 30 -2.99 4.03 -12.82
C PRO A 30 -1.94 5.11 -13.08
N LYS A 31 -1.91 6.13 -12.22
CA LYS A 31 -0.79 7.03 -12.16
C LYS A 31 0.35 6.14 -11.73
N ILE A 32 1.41 6.06 -12.54
CA ILE A 32 2.65 5.39 -12.13
C ILE A 32 3.13 6.20 -10.92
N LEU A 33 2.76 5.74 -9.74
CA LEU A 33 3.18 6.30 -8.48
C LEU A 33 4.59 5.77 -8.29
N ASN A 34 5.57 6.49 -8.80
CA ASN A 34 6.97 6.34 -8.40
C ASN A 34 7.08 6.82 -6.95
N VAL A 35 6.58 6.00 -6.02
CA VAL A 35 6.73 6.26 -4.58
C VAL A 35 8.18 5.97 -4.22
N ASN A 36 8.93 7.01 -3.90
CA ASN A 36 10.27 6.84 -3.36
C ASN A 36 10.17 6.47 -1.87
N PHE A 37 10.01 5.18 -1.60
CA PHE A 37 9.96 4.66 -0.24
C PHE A 37 11.24 4.97 0.54
N LYS A 38 12.43 4.94 -0.09
CA LYS A 38 13.69 5.18 0.62
C LYS A 38 13.76 6.60 1.19
N ASP A 39 13.40 7.60 0.40
CA ASP A 39 13.41 9.00 0.84
C ASP A 39 12.41 9.22 1.98
N PHE A 40 11.21 8.65 1.85
CA PHE A 40 10.19 8.71 2.90
C PHE A 40 10.68 8.05 4.20
N GLU A 41 11.26 6.86 4.09
CA GLU A 41 11.78 6.10 5.22
C GLU A 41 12.88 6.87 5.94
N GLN A 42 13.84 7.44 5.21
CA GLN A 42 14.92 8.23 5.80
C GLN A 42 14.44 9.53 6.46
N ALA A 43 13.42 10.18 5.89
CA ALA A 43 12.91 11.45 6.41
C ALA A 43 11.97 11.29 7.63
N HIS A 44 11.21 10.19 7.69
CA HIS A 44 10.09 10.08 8.63
C HIS A 44 10.18 8.92 9.63
N LEU A 45 11.00 7.89 9.39
CA LEU A 45 11.17 6.81 10.35
C LEU A 45 12.30 7.12 11.33
N THR A 46 12.09 6.69 12.58
CA THR A 46 13.18 6.64 13.55
C THR A 46 14.22 5.60 13.15
N SER A 47 15.46 5.75 13.64
CA SER A 47 16.55 4.79 13.40
C SER A 47 16.15 3.35 13.75
N LYS A 48 15.42 3.16 14.85
CA LYS A 48 14.96 1.83 15.27
C LYS A 48 13.90 1.26 14.32
N GLN A 49 12.97 2.08 13.84
CA GLN A 49 11.96 1.62 12.88
C GLN A 49 12.60 1.27 11.53
N LEU A 50 13.59 2.06 11.06
CA LEU A 50 14.39 1.74 9.88
C LEU A 50 15.09 0.39 10.00
N GLU A 51 15.73 0.12 11.14
CA GLU A 51 16.37 -1.16 11.42
C GLU A 51 15.37 -2.33 11.33
N VAL A 52 14.18 -2.16 11.88
CA VAL A 52 13.11 -3.18 11.81
C VAL A 52 12.68 -3.42 10.36
N ILE A 53 12.45 -2.38 9.56
CA ILE A 53 12.08 -2.51 8.14
C ILE A 53 13.18 -3.23 7.35
N ASN A 54 14.44 -2.80 7.52
CA ASN A 54 15.58 -3.41 6.84
C ASN A 54 15.72 -4.91 7.18
N ASN A 55 15.49 -5.30 8.44
CA ASN A 55 15.49 -6.69 8.85
C ASN A 55 14.34 -7.49 8.20
N ILE A 56 13.13 -6.93 8.15
CA ILE A 56 11.98 -7.58 7.50
C ILE A 56 12.27 -7.84 6.01
N GLU A 57 12.77 -6.82 5.30
CA GLU A 57 13.08 -6.93 3.87
C GLU A 57 14.23 -7.91 3.61
N LYS A 58 15.29 -7.87 4.42
CA LYS A 58 16.45 -8.78 4.29
C LYS A 58 16.07 -10.25 4.43
N HIS A 59 15.09 -10.55 5.28
CA HIS A 59 14.69 -11.93 5.60
C HIS A 59 13.43 -12.39 4.86
N ASN A 60 12.84 -11.56 4.00
CA ASN A 60 11.65 -11.84 3.21
C ASN A 60 10.50 -12.46 4.04
N GLN A 61 10.32 -11.94 5.27
CA GLN A 61 9.39 -12.49 6.26
C GLN A 61 7.93 -12.27 5.84
N THR A 62 7.12 -13.34 5.83
CA THR A 62 5.69 -13.28 5.46
C THR A 62 4.77 -13.09 6.66
N LYS A 63 5.27 -13.34 7.88
CA LYS A 63 4.55 -13.13 9.14
C LYS A 63 5.39 -12.24 10.05
N ILE A 64 4.80 -11.14 10.51
CA ILE A 64 5.49 -10.12 11.30
C ILE A 64 4.71 -9.88 12.58
N ILE A 65 5.39 -9.94 13.72
CA ILE A 65 4.85 -9.54 15.03
C ILE A 65 5.65 -8.31 15.47
N LEU A 66 4.96 -7.18 15.63
CA LEU A 66 5.58 -5.94 16.10
C LEU A 66 5.45 -5.83 17.61
N CYS A 67 6.55 -6.04 18.33
CA CYS A 67 6.62 -5.86 19.78
C CYS A 67 7.33 -4.55 20.12
N GLY A 68 6.79 -3.78 21.08
CA GLY A 68 7.37 -2.51 21.51
C GLY A 68 6.49 -1.79 22.52
N GLY A 69 7.05 -0.83 23.25
CA GLY A 69 6.36 -0.06 24.28
C GLY A 69 5.15 0.74 23.78
N ILE A 70 4.37 1.31 24.70
CA ILE A 70 3.25 2.21 24.36
C ILE A 70 3.79 3.39 23.53
N ALA A 71 3.01 3.84 22.54
CA ALA A 71 3.37 4.93 21.64
C ALA A 71 4.64 4.74 20.77
N SER A 72 5.21 3.53 20.69
CA SER A 72 6.39 3.26 19.85
C SER A 72 6.14 3.26 18.32
N GLY A 73 4.95 3.63 17.86
CA GLY A 73 4.60 3.70 16.44
C GLY A 73 4.32 2.35 15.77
N LYS A 74 4.02 1.28 16.52
CA LYS A 74 3.71 -0.05 15.95
C LYS A 74 2.60 -0.02 14.90
N THR A 75 1.49 0.65 15.21
CA THR A 75 0.33 0.77 14.31
C THR A 75 0.73 1.49 13.02
N PHE A 76 1.48 2.59 13.14
CA PHE A 76 2.00 3.32 11.99
C PHE A 76 2.86 2.40 11.11
N LEU A 77 3.80 1.67 11.71
CA LEU A 77 4.71 0.79 10.97
C LEU A 77 3.96 -0.36 10.27
N ALA A 78 2.95 -0.93 10.91
CA ALA A 78 2.09 -1.96 10.31
C ALA A 78 1.31 -1.43 9.10
N CYS A 79 0.68 -0.26 9.23
CA CYS A 79 -0.03 0.39 8.13
C CYS A 79 0.92 0.75 6.97
N TYR A 80 2.10 1.27 7.29
CA TYR A 80 3.13 1.58 6.31
C TYR A 80 3.57 0.34 5.52
N LEU A 81 3.91 -0.75 6.22
CA LEU A 81 4.30 -2.01 5.59
C LEU A 81 3.21 -2.56 4.68
N PHE A 82 1.95 -2.51 5.13
CA PHE A 82 0.81 -2.92 4.32
C PHE A 82 0.70 -2.11 3.02
N LEU A 83 0.79 -0.78 3.10
CA LEU A 83 0.77 0.10 1.92
C LEU A 83 1.97 -0.16 1.00
N LYS A 84 3.17 -0.34 1.56
CA LYS A 84 4.39 -0.64 0.80
C LYS A 84 4.24 -1.93 0.00
N ILE A 85 3.64 -2.97 0.58
CA ILE A 85 3.35 -4.24 -0.12
C ILE A 85 2.33 -4.04 -1.24
N LEU A 86 1.25 -3.31 -0.98
CA LEU A 86 0.21 -3.05 -1.98
C LEU A 86 0.72 -2.24 -3.19
N LEU A 87 1.66 -1.33 -2.96
CA LEU A 87 2.17 -0.43 -3.98
C LEU A 87 3.42 -0.96 -4.71
N LYS A 88 4.16 -1.92 -4.12
CA LYS A 88 5.26 -2.63 -4.79
C LYS A 88 4.80 -3.87 -5.57
N GLY A 89 3.61 -4.41 -5.29
CA GLY A 89 3.05 -5.61 -5.93
C GLY A 89 2.54 -5.36 -7.35
#